data_AF-A0A921FKL0-F1
#
_entry.id   AF-A0A921FKL0-F1
#
_cell.length_a   1.000
_cell.length_b   1.000
_cell.length_c   1.000
_cell.angle_alpha   90.00
_cell.angle_beta   90.00
_cell.angle_gamma   90.00
#
_symmetry.space_group_name_H-M   'P 1'
#
loop_
_entity.id
_entity.type
_entity.pdbx_description
1 polymer ?
#
loop_
_entity_poly.entity_id
_entity_poly.type
_entity_poly.pdbx_seq_one_letter_code
_entity_poly.pdbx_strand_id
1 'polypeptide(L)'
;MEWSIHQVVESTGITSRTLRYYDQIGLLVPSRTGAGGLRYYDQARLIRLQRILLLREFGMPLADIADVLAGEADDIDALRDHRRRLLVEKHRIDTQVHSVEATIAALEKGRPIMPKHMFEGFDHRKYDAEVRERWGDEAADRSNTWWNGLGAEGQRAFRQQLEELNTAWDQVIAAGVAPDSEQAQAIAAQHVKWLGASIRPDELSKGKVKGIVQMYVDDERFAANYNRVSPAGPQFVRDAVHHWADQHLDD
;
A
#
# COMPACT_ATOMS: atom_id res chain seq x y z
N MET A 1 29.84 -27.25 19.62
CA MET A 1 29.88 -27.89 18.29
C MET A 1 30.27 -26.81 17.28
N GLU A 2 31.05 -27.14 16.26
CA GLU A 2 31.47 -26.19 15.21
C GLU A 2 31.09 -26.73 13.83
N TRP A 3 30.76 -25.81 12.92
CA TRP A 3 30.36 -26.12 11.55
C TRP A 3 31.35 -25.52 10.57
N SER A 4 31.78 -26.33 9.60
CA SER A 4 32.60 -25.85 8.49
C SER A 4 31.81 -24.90 7.59
N ILE A 5 32.50 -24.03 6.87
CA ILE A 5 31.87 -23.11 5.89
C ILE A 5 30.95 -23.85 4.89
N HIS A 6 31.27 -25.10 4.53
CA HIS A 6 30.43 -25.91 3.66
C HIS A 6 29.11 -26.32 4.32
N GLN A 7 29.15 -26.76 5.58
CA GLN A 7 27.94 -27.10 6.34
C GLN A 7 27.07 -25.85 6.60
N VAL A 8 27.69 -24.68 6.77
CA VAL A 8 26.94 -23.42 6.90
C VAL A 8 26.28 -23.03 5.58
N VAL A 9 26.98 -23.16 4.45
CA VAL A 9 26.42 -22.91 3.11
C VAL A 9 25.23 -23.83 2.83
N GLU A 10 25.36 -25.12 3.14
CA GLU A 10 24.32 -26.12 2.94
C GLU A 10 23.07 -25.85 3.77
N SER A 11 23.23 -25.43 5.03
CA SER A 11 22.11 -25.17 5.94
C SER A 11 21.43 -23.81 5.77
N THR A 12 22.13 -22.81 5.21
CA THR A 12 21.62 -21.43 5.11
C THR A 12 21.35 -20.97 3.68
N GLY A 13 21.83 -21.70 2.67
CA GLY A 13 21.75 -21.30 1.26
C GLY A 13 22.65 -20.11 0.87
N ILE A 14 23.44 -19.57 1.80
CA ILE A 14 24.37 -18.47 1.53
C ILE A 14 25.62 -19.00 0.83
N THR A 15 26.09 -18.30 -0.19
CA THR A 15 27.34 -18.67 -0.87
C THR A 15 28.57 -18.52 0.04
N SER A 16 29.58 -19.39 -0.13
CA SER A 16 30.86 -19.25 0.58
C SER A 16 31.57 -17.92 0.29
N ARG A 17 31.28 -17.30 -0.88
CA ARG A 17 31.78 -15.96 -1.24
C ARG A 17 31.21 -14.90 -0.30
N THR A 18 29.92 -14.94 -0.02
CA THR A 18 29.26 -14.00 0.89
C THR A 18 29.78 -14.14 2.32
N LEU A 19 29.96 -15.37 2.82
CA LEU A 19 30.54 -15.60 4.16
C LEU A 19 31.98 -15.08 4.26
N ARG A 20 32.81 -15.26 3.21
CA ARG A 20 34.15 -14.67 3.14
C ARG A 20 34.12 -13.14 3.08
N TYR A 21 33.12 -12.57 2.41
CA TYR A 21 32.95 -11.12 2.37
C TYR A 21 32.56 -10.57 3.75
N TYR A 22 31.67 -11.24 4.49
CA TYR A 22 31.31 -10.85 5.85
C TYR A 22 32.49 -10.91 6.81
N ASP A 23 33.37 -11.91 6.66
CA ASP A 23 34.64 -12.00 7.37
C ASP A 23 35.55 -10.80 7.03
N GLN A 24 35.70 -10.47 5.74
CA GLN A 24 36.53 -9.34 5.28
C GLN A 24 36.09 -7.98 5.85
N ILE A 25 34.78 -7.74 5.98
CA ILE A 25 34.24 -6.49 6.54
C ILE A 25 34.06 -6.56 8.07
N GLY A 26 34.52 -7.63 8.73
CA GLY A 26 34.42 -7.83 10.17
C GLY A 26 33.02 -8.13 10.70
N LEU A 27 32.04 -8.28 9.80
CA LEU A 27 30.63 -8.49 10.15
C LEU A 27 30.38 -9.88 10.74
N LEU A 28 31.04 -10.90 10.19
CA LEU A 28 30.98 -12.28 10.68
C LEU A 28 32.35 -12.97 10.56
N VAL A 29 33.12 -12.90 11.64
CA VAL A 29 34.44 -13.55 11.72
C VAL A 29 34.27 -15.02 12.12
N PRO A 30 34.93 -15.98 11.45
CA PRO A 30 34.88 -17.39 11.83
C PRO A 30 35.38 -17.60 13.28
N SER A 31 34.87 -18.63 13.96
CA SER A 31 35.37 -18.99 15.30
C SER A 31 36.83 -19.44 15.24
N ARG A 32 37.21 -20.15 14.16
CA ARG A 32 38.59 -20.47 13.83
C ARG A 32 38.78 -20.73 12.34
N THR A 33 40.05 -20.70 11.93
CA THR A 33 40.50 -21.18 10.61
C THR A 33 41.41 -22.38 10.81
N GLY A 34 41.06 -23.52 10.22
CA GLY A 34 41.83 -24.76 10.26
C GLY A 34 42.88 -24.86 9.16
N ALA A 35 43.55 -26.02 9.09
CA ALA A 35 44.54 -26.32 8.06
C ALA A 35 43.96 -26.13 6.64
N GLY A 36 44.77 -25.57 5.74
CA GLY A 36 44.33 -25.27 4.36
C GLY A 36 43.38 -24.07 4.23
N GLY A 37 43.20 -23.26 5.29
CA GLY A 37 42.37 -22.05 5.25
C GLY A 37 40.87 -22.31 5.39
N LEU A 38 40.47 -23.52 5.82
CA LEU A 38 39.08 -23.89 6.00
C LEU A 38 38.50 -23.21 7.25
N ARG A 39 37.44 -22.43 7.08
CA ARG A 39 36.78 -21.66 8.14
C ARG A 39 35.72 -22.48 8.87
N TYR A 40 35.64 -22.27 10.18
CA TYR A 40 34.65 -22.89 11.06
C TYR A 40 33.87 -21.82 11.83
N TYR A 41 32.62 -22.13 12.17
CA TYR A 41 31.70 -21.25 12.87
C TYR A 41 31.12 -22.03 14.05
N ASP A 42 31.18 -21.45 15.25
CA ASP A 42 30.51 -21.98 16.44
C ASP A 42 29.05 -21.51 16.50
N GLN A 43 28.35 -21.90 17.57
CA GLN A 43 26.96 -21.55 17.78
C GLN A 43 26.72 -20.03 17.86
N ALA A 44 27.63 -19.27 18.48
CA ALA A 44 27.49 -17.82 18.59
C ALA A 44 27.60 -17.16 17.21
N ARG A 45 28.48 -17.68 16.35
CA ARG A 45 28.60 -17.23 14.96
C ARG A 45 27.38 -17.60 14.13
N LEU A 46 26.74 -18.75 14.36
CA LEU A 46 25.48 -19.08 13.68
C LEU A 46 24.34 -18.16 14.10
N ILE A 47 24.23 -17.85 15.39
CA ILE A 47 23.22 -16.90 15.89
C ILE A 47 23.45 -15.51 15.29
N ARG A 48 24.71 -15.05 15.25
CA ARG A 48 25.07 -13.78 14.60
C ARG A 48 24.76 -13.81 13.10
N LEU A 49 25.06 -14.91 12.43
CA LEU A 49 24.76 -15.09 11.00
C LEU A 49 23.25 -15.02 10.72
N GLN A 50 22.43 -15.69 11.53
CA GLN A 50 20.98 -15.61 11.45
C GLN A 50 20.50 -14.16 11.59
N ARG A 51 21.03 -13.40 12.56
CA ARG A 51 20.72 -11.97 12.72
C ARG A 51 21.09 -11.14 11.48
N ILE A 52 22.29 -11.37 10.93
CA ILE A 52 22.74 -10.69 9.70
C ILE A 52 21.79 -10.98 8.54
N LEU A 53 21.38 -12.24 8.36
CA LEU A 53 20.47 -12.64 7.30
C LEU A 53 19.09 -12.00 7.44
N LEU A 54 18.53 -12.05 8.64
CA LEU A 54 17.25 -11.42 8.95
C LEU A 54 17.30 -9.93 8.64
N LEU A 55 18.31 -9.20 9.11
CA LEU A 55 18.43 -7.75 8.87
C LEU A 55 18.63 -7.42 7.38
N ARG A 56 19.36 -8.26 6.64
CA ARG A 56 19.53 -8.14 5.18
C ARG A 56 18.25 -8.38 4.40
N GLU A 57 17.42 -9.33 4.84
CA GLU A 57 16.13 -9.63 4.19
C GLU A 57 15.17 -8.43 4.25
N PHE A 58 15.29 -7.58 5.28
CA PHE A 58 14.55 -6.30 5.41
C PHE A 58 15.18 -5.11 4.68
N GLY A 59 16.18 -5.34 3.82
CA GLY A 59 16.78 -4.31 2.99
C GLY A 59 17.77 -3.39 3.71
N MET A 60 18.20 -3.74 4.93
CA MET A 60 19.20 -2.96 5.66
C MET A 60 20.60 -3.10 5.02
N PRO A 61 21.31 -1.99 4.75
CA PRO A 61 22.69 -2.01 4.28
C PRO A 61 23.63 -2.72 5.27
N LEU A 62 24.63 -3.44 4.76
CA LEU A 62 25.56 -4.22 5.59
C LEU A 62 26.39 -3.37 6.58
N ALA A 63 26.60 -2.08 6.29
CA ALA A 63 27.29 -1.15 7.18
C ALA A 63 26.48 -0.92 8.47
N ASP A 64 25.20 -0.59 8.32
CA ASP A 64 24.28 -0.36 9.45
C ASP A 64 24.08 -1.64 10.29
N ILE A 65 24.09 -2.82 9.64
CA ILE A 65 24.02 -4.11 10.34
C ILE A 65 25.24 -4.30 11.26
N ALA A 66 26.43 -3.86 10.87
CA ALA A 66 27.62 -4.00 11.71
C ALA A 66 27.50 -3.18 13.01
N ASP A 67 26.99 -1.96 12.92
CA ASP A 67 26.79 -1.06 14.06
C ASP A 67 25.73 -1.60 15.03
N VAL A 68 24.61 -2.10 14.50
CA VAL A 68 23.55 -2.75 15.29
C VAL A 68 24.06 -3.98 16.04
N LEU A 69 25.03 -4.69 15.46
CA LEU A 69 25.60 -5.90 16.07
C LEU A 69 26.82 -5.63 16.97
N ALA A 70 27.24 -4.37 17.13
CA ALA A 70 28.37 -3.98 17.99
C ALA A 70 27.94 -3.42 19.36
N GLY A 71 26.70 -2.93 19.49
CA GLY A 71 26.12 -2.42 20.74
C GLY A 71 25.46 -3.51 21.62
N GLU A 72 26.25 -4.36 22.28
CA GLU A 72 25.78 -5.58 22.97
C GLU A 72 25.06 -5.39 24.34
N ALA A 73 24.29 -4.31 24.55
CA ALA A 73 23.44 -4.15 25.75
C ALA A 73 21.92 -4.20 25.47
N ASP A 74 21.51 -4.13 24.19
CA ASP A 74 20.13 -3.86 23.75
C ASP A 74 19.48 -5.05 22.99
N ASP A 75 20.03 -6.26 23.19
CA ASP A 75 19.80 -7.43 22.34
C ASP A 75 18.35 -7.95 22.34
N ILE A 76 17.67 -7.93 23.49
CA ILE A 76 16.29 -8.42 23.57
C ILE A 76 15.32 -7.40 22.97
N ASP A 77 15.57 -6.10 23.16
CA ASP A 77 14.67 -5.05 22.67
C ASP A 77 14.81 -4.85 21.17
N ALA A 78 16.02 -5.00 20.61
CA ALA A 78 16.22 -5.09 19.15
C ALA A 78 15.50 -6.31 18.54
N LEU A 79 15.58 -7.49 19.19
CA LEU A 79 14.85 -8.69 18.74
C LEU A 79 13.33 -8.55 18.91
N ARG A 80 12.86 -7.84 19.94
CA ARG A 80 11.43 -7.51 20.12
C ARG A 80 10.95 -6.54 19.05
N ASP A 81 11.71 -5.49 18.76
CA ASP A 81 11.39 -4.55 17.68
C ASP A 81 11.36 -5.26 16.32
N HIS A 82 12.35 -6.13 16.10
CA HIS A 82 12.39 -6.98 14.92
C HIS A 82 11.16 -7.89 14.81
N ARG A 83 10.77 -8.56 15.91
CA ARG A 83 9.54 -9.35 15.96
C ARG A 83 8.31 -8.49 15.68
N ARG A 84 8.25 -7.25 16.16
CA ARG A 84 7.14 -6.33 15.83
C ARG A 84 7.09 -6.04 14.32
N ARG A 85 8.22 -5.72 13.70
CA ARG A 85 8.30 -5.48 12.24
C ARG A 85 7.90 -6.71 11.43
N LEU A 86 8.35 -7.91 11.84
CA LEU A 86 7.94 -9.18 11.26
C LEU A 86 6.43 -9.41 11.35
N LEU A 87 5.81 -9.07 12.49
CA LEU A 87 4.36 -9.19 12.65
C LEU A 87 3.59 -8.19 11.79
N VAL A 88 4.10 -6.96 11.63
CA VAL A 88 3.52 -5.97 10.71
C VAL A 88 3.61 -6.46 9.26
N GLU A 89 4.77 -6.97 8.85
CA GLU A 89 4.98 -7.49 7.50
C GLU A 89 4.14 -8.75 7.25
N LYS A 90 4.05 -9.65 8.24
CA LYS A 90 3.14 -10.80 8.18
C LYS A 90 1.70 -10.34 7.98
N HIS A 91 1.23 -9.35 8.75
CA HIS A 91 -0.12 -8.82 8.59
C HIS A 91 -0.33 -8.21 7.20
N ARG A 92 0.67 -7.50 6.67
CA ARG A 92 0.66 -6.95 5.31
C ARG A 92 0.50 -8.06 4.27
N ILE A 93 1.31 -9.11 4.35
CA ILE A 93 1.25 -10.28 3.47
C ILE A 93 -0.11 -11.00 3.61
N ASP A 94 -0.57 -11.24 4.84
CA ASP A 94 -1.88 -11.86 5.09
C ASP A 94 -3.01 -11.02 4.45
N THR A 95 -2.91 -9.68 4.49
CA THR A 95 -3.87 -8.78 3.80
C THR A 95 -3.83 -8.94 2.29
N GLN A 96 -2.62 -9.02 1.70
CA GLN A 96 -2.45 -9.25 0.25
C GLN A 96 -3.01 -10.63 -0.18
N VAL A 97 -2.80 -11.66 0.65
CA VAL A 97 -3.37 -12.99 0.41
C VAL A 97 -4.89 -12.92 0.35
N HIS A 98 -5.53 -12.30 1.34
CA HIS A 98 -7.00 -12.13 1.33
C HIS A 98 -7.50 -11.32 0.12
N SER A 99 -6.75 -10.29 -0.29
CA SER A 99 -7.04 -9.50 -1.49
C SER A 99 -7.03 -10.36 -2.77
N VAL A 100 -6.03 -11.23 -2.92
CA VAL A 100 -5.93 -12.17 -4.03
C VAL A 100 -7.03 -13.23 -3.97
N GLU A 101 -7.33 -13.78 -2.80
CA GLU A 101 -8.42 -14.76 -2.61
C GLU A 101 -9.79 -14.15 -2.96
N ALA A 102 -10.05 -12.91 -2.55
CA ALA A 102 -11.26 -12.18 -2.92
C ALA A 102 -11.35 -11.94 -4.43
N THR A 103 -10.21 -11.63 -5.07
CA THR A 103 -10.09 -11.46 -6.52
C THR A 103 -10.39 -12.76 -7.26
N ILE A 104 -9.82 -13.88 -6.82
CA ILE A 104 -10.10 -15.22 -7.37
C ILE A 104 -11.58 -15.56 -7.25
N ALA A 105 -12.16 -15.40 -6.05
CA ALA A 105 -13.56 -15.72 -5.80
C ALA A 105 -14.54 -14.84 -6.62
N ALA A 106 -14.16 -13.60 -6.92
CA ALA A 106 -14.93 -12.71 -7.78
C ALA A 106 -14.87 -13.16 -9.25
N LEU A 107 -13.68 -13.51 -9.76
CA LEU A 107 -13.50 -14.04 -11.11
C LEU A 107 -14.27 -15.35 -11.33
N GLU A 108 -14.18 -16.29 -10.39
CA GLU A 108 -14.90 -17.57 -10.47
C GLU A 108 -16.42 -17.40 -10.51
N LYS A 109 -16.95 -16.34 -9.87
CA LYS A 109 -18.39 -16.06 -9.77
C LYS A 109 -18.87 -15.04 -10.81
N GLY A 110 -18.01 -14.61 -11.73
CA GLY A 110 -18.31 -13.58 -12.73
C GLY A 110 -18.72 -12.24 -12.12
N ARG A 111 -18.19 -11.91 -10.92
CA ARG A 111 -18.49 -10.68 -10.19
C ARG A 111 -17.46 -9.59 -10.52
N PRO A 112 -17.86 -8.31 -10.55
CA PRO A 112 -16.91 -7.21 -10.74
C PRO A 112 -15.90 -7.16 -9.58
N ILE A 113 -14.62 -6.96 -9.92
CA ILE A 113 -13.52 -6.78 -8.97
C ILE A 113 -13.27 -5.29 -8.81
N MET A 114 -13.25 -4.79 -7.57
CA MET A 114 -12.87 -3.40 -7.33
C MET A 114 -11.35 -3.27 -7.19
N PRO A 115 -10.70 -2.28 -7.86
CA PRO A 115 -9.26 -2.04 -7.76
C PRO A 115 -8.76 -1.91 -6.31
N LYS A 116 -9.52 -1.23 -5.45
CA LYS A 116 -9.18 -1.10 -4.02
C LYS A 116 -9.03 -2.43 -3.29
N HIS A 117 -9.86 -3.43 -3.62
CA HIS A 117 -9.79 -4.77 -3.04
C HIS A 117 -8.68 -5.62 -3.65
N MET A 118 -8.22 -5.31 -4.86
CA MET A 118 -7.11 -5.98 -5.53
C MET A 118 -5.74 -5.46 -5.06
N PHE A 119 -5.71 -4.24 -4.53
CA PHE A 119 -4.49 -3.57 -4.05
C PHE A 119 -4.43 -3.40 -2.52
N GLU A 120 -5.36 -4.01 -1.78
CA GLU A 120 -5.37 -4.00 -0.31
C GLU A 120 -4.15 -4.75 0.23
N GLY A 121 -3.34 -4.11 1.09
CA GLY A 121 -2.08 -4.67 1.60
C GLY A 121 -0.86 -4.48 0.70
N PHE A 122 -1.02 -3.93 -0.50
CA PHE A 122 0.11 -3.45 -1.32
C PHE A 122 0.56 -2.07 -0.82
N ASP A 123 1.86 -1.82 -0.89
CA ASP A 123 2.50 -0.62 -0.34
C ASP A 123 2.11 0.65 -1.13
N HIS A 124 1.28 1.51 -0.54
CA HIS A 124 0.81 2.74 -1.17
C HIS A 124 1.84 3.88 -1.19
N ARG A 125 3.06 3.68 -0.66
CA ARG A 125 4.14 4.69 -0.71
C ARG A 125 4.48 5.19 -2.13
N LYS A 126 4.20 4.37 -3.15
CA LYS A 126 4.35 4.77 -4.56
C LYS A 126 3.29 5.79 -5.02
N TYR A 127 2.14 5.84 -4.36
CA TYR A 127 1.04 6.79 -4.63
C TYR A 127 1.13 8.04 -3.76
N ASP A 128 1.76 7.96 -2.59
CA ASP A 128 2.00 9.12 -1.72
C ASP A 128 2.81 10.22 -2.44
N ALA A 129 3.84 9.86 -3.21
CA ALA A 129 4.64 10.84 -3.96
C ALA A 129 3.82 11.59 -5.02
N GLU A 130 2.97 10.89 -5.77
CA GLU A 130 2.11 11.47 -6.82
C GLU A 130 1.01 12.36 -6.22
N VAL A 131 0.42 11.94 -5.10
CA VAL A 131 -0.59 12.73 -4.38
C VAL A 131 0.03 13.98 -3.74
N ARG A 132 1.23 13.86 -3.15
CA ARG A 132 1.96 14.99 -2.55
C ARG A 132 2.44 16.00 -3.59
N GLU A 133 2.90 15.53 -4.75
CA GLU A 133 3.29 16.39 -5.88
C GLU A 133 2.11 17.18 -6.46
N ARG A 134 0.93 16.54 -6.58
CA ARG A 134 -0.24 17.14 -7.25
C ARG A 134 -1.17 17.93 -6.31
N TRP A 135 -1.21 17.59 -5.02
CA TRP A 135 -2.16 18.14 -4.04
C TRP A 135 -1.50 18.72 -2.78
N GLY A 136 -0.18 18.57 -2.63
CA GLY A 136 0.61 19.08 -1.50
C GLY A 136 0.64 18.14 -0.29
N ASP A 137 1.76 18.15 0.43
CA ASP A 137 2.00 17.32 1.62
C ASP A 137 0.92 17.46 2.69
N GLU A 138 0.52 18.69 2.91
CA GLU A 138 -0.50 19.06 3.88
C GLU A 138 -1.87 18.44 3.60
N ALA A 139 -2.28 18.34 2.34
CA ALA A 139 -3.57 17.75 1.97
C ALA A 139 -3.54 16.22 2.14
N ALA A 140 -2.42 15.58 1.81
CA ALA A 140 -2.22 14.15 1.96
C ALA A 140 -2.24 13.71 3.44
N ASP A 141 -1.50 14.41 4.30
CA ASP A 141 -1.41 14.10 5.74
C ASP A 141 -2.76 14.32 6.46
N ARG A 142 -3.51 15.34 6.05
CA ARG A 142 -4.87 15.60 6.55
C ARG A 142 -5.85 14.50 6.16
N SER A 143 -5.85 14.11 4.88
CA SER A 143 -6.72 13.04 4.39
C SER A 143 -6.46 11.72 5.14
N ASN A 144 -5.19 11.39 5.39
CA ASN A 144 -4.81 10.22 6.18
C ASN A 144 -5.28 10.31 7.64
N THR A 145 -5.14 11.48 8.27
CA THR A 145 -5.60 11.70 9.65
C THR A 145 -7.12 11.57 9.77
N TRP A 146 -7.87 12.18 8.85
CA TRP A 146 -9.34 12.07 8.79
C TRP A 146 -9.78 10.62 8.58
N TRP A 147 -9.19 9.92 7.61
CA TRP A 147 -9.52 8.53 7.29
C TRP A 147 -9.28 7.59 8.47
N ASN A 148 -8.14 7.74 9.15
CA ASN A 148 -7.83 6.94 10.33
C ASN A 148 -8.73 7.28 11.52
N GLY A 149 -9.13 8.55 11.67
CA GLY A 149 -10.02 9.03 12.71
C GLY A 149 -11.48 8.52 12.61
N LEU A 150 -11.93 8.10 11.42
CA LEU A 150 -13.28 7.52 11.23
C LEU A 150 -13.47 6.18 11.96
N GLY A 151 -12.39 5.48 12.29
CA GLY A 151 -12.44 4.12 12.84
C GLY A 151 -13.06 3.10 11.87
N ALA A 152 -13.07 1.83 12.26
CA ALA A 152 -13.49 0.74 11.37
C ALA A 152 -14.95 0.88 10.89
N GLU A 153 -15.84 1.41 11.73
CA GLU A 153 -17.26 1.59 11.38
C GLU A 153 -17.49 2.78 10.44
N GLY A 154 -16.90 3.94 10.73
CA GLY A 154 -17.00 5.11 9.86
C GLY A 154 -16.38 4.85 8.49
N GLN A 155 -15.24 4.16 8.44
CA GLN A 155 -14.63 3.75 7.18
C GLN A 155 -15.50 2.74 6.40
N ARG A 156 -16.21 1.82 7.07
CA ARG A 156 -17.18 0.92 6.41
C ARG A 156 -18.36 1.70 5.84
N ALA A 157 -18.96 2.58 6.62
CA ALA A 157 -20.08 3.41 6.18
C ALA A 157 -19.71 4.30 4.99
N PHE A 158 -18.52 4.91 5.02
CA PHE A 158 -18.02 5.73 3.91
C PHE A 158 -17.81 4.92 2.62
N ARG A 159 -17.33 3.67 2.74
CA ARG A 159 -17.21 2.75 1.59
C ARG A 159 -18.56 2.31 1.06
N GLN A 160 -19.52 2.04 1.93
CA GLN A 160 -20.87 1.65 1.52
C GLN A 160 -21.54 2.76 0.71
N GLN A 161 -21.40 4.02 1.15
CA GLN A 161 -21.92 5.17 0.40
C GLN A 161 -21.33 5.28 -1.01
N LEU A 162 -20.04 4.97 -1.19
CA LEU A 162 -19.41 4.98 -2.53
C LEU A 162 -19.99 3.88 -3.43
N GLU A 163 -20.24 2.68 -2.90
CA GLU A 163 -20.83 1.59 -3.70
C GLU A 163 -22.28 1.87 -4.10
N GLU A 164 -23.06 2.47 -3.18
CA GLU A 164 -24.41 2.94 -3.44
C GLU A 164 -24.41 4.03 -4.54
N LEU A 165 -23.47 4.97 -4.48
CA LEU A 165 -23.26 5.98 -5.52
C LEU A 165 -22.88 5.38 -6.88
N ASN A 166 -21.93 4.45 -6.91
CA ASN A 166 -21.52 3.80 -8.17
C ASN A 166 -22.69 3.01 -8.78
N THR A 167 -23.48 2.32 -7.95
CA THR A 167 -24.68 1.62 -8.41
C THR A 167 -25.72 2.58 -8.98
N ALA A 168 -25.92 3.74 -8.36
CA ALA A 168 -26.82 4.77 -8.89
C ALA A 168 -26.33 5.33 -10.24
N TRP A 169 -25.03 5.59 -10.37
CA TRP A 169 -24.41 5.99 -11.64
C TRP A 169 -24.61 4.94 -12.73
N ASP A 170 -24.37 3.67 -12.42
CA ASP A 170 -24.56 2.56 -13.36
C ASP A 170 -26.01 2.51 -13.88
N GLN A 171 -27.00 2.74 -13.01
CA GLN A 171 -28.41 2.75 -13.39
C GLN A 171 -28.75 3.89 -14.37
N VAL A 172 -28.29 5.11 -14.09
CA VAL A 172 -28.59 6.26 -14.97
C VAL A 172 -27.81 6.19 -16.28
N ILE A 173 -26.58 5.69 -16.26
CA ILE A 173 -25.78 5.46 -17.47
C ILE A 173 -26.45 4.39 -18.35
N ALA A 174 -26.88 3.28 -17.76
CA ALA A 174 -27.56 2.21 -18.49
C ALA A 174 -28.92 2.66 -19.06
N ALA A 175 -29.61 3.59 -18.37
CA ALA A 175 -30.84 4.20 -18.86
C ALA A 175 -30.62 5.22 -20.00
N GLY A 176 -29.38 5.63 -20.26
CA GLY A 176 -29.04 6.57 -21.33
C GLY A 176 -29.59 7.97 -21.11
N VAL A 177 -29.79 8.38 -19.85
CA VAL A 177 -30.26 9.74 -19.54
C VAL A 177 -29.15 10.77 -19.81
N ALA A 178 -29.51 12.05 -19.91
CA ALA A 178 -28.52 13.11 -20.09
C ALA A 178 -27.79 13.43 -18.76
N PRO A 179 -26.50 13.85 -18.79
CA PRO A 179 -25.73 14.20 -17.60
C PRO A 179 -26.32 15.36 -16.78
N ASP A 180 -27.06 16.26 -17.42
CA ASP A 180 -27.75 17.42 -16.83
C ASP A 180 -29.20 17.12 -16.40
N SER A 181 -29.65 15.88 -16.57
CA SER A 181 -30.98 15.45 -16.11
C SER A 181 -31.12 15.54 -14.59
N GLU A 182 -32.34 15.77 -14.09
CA GLU A 182 -32.63 15.86 -12.65
C GLU A 182 -32.11 14.63 -11.86
N GLN A 183 -32.22 13.44 -12.47
CA GLN A 183 -31.75 12.18 -11.90
C GLN A 183 -30.22 12.16 -11.78
N ALA A 184 -29.49 12.53 -12.84
CA ALA A 184 -28.03 12.60 -12.81
C ALA A 184 -27.53 13.70 -11.86
N GLN A 185 -28.23 14.84 -11.80
CA GLN A 185 -27.88 15.96 -10.93
C GLN A 185 -28.11 15.65 -9.44
N ALA A 186 -29.14 14.87 -9.09
CA ALA A 186 -29.34 14.40 -7.73
C ALA A 186 -28.18 13.49 -7.25
N ILE A 187 -27.70 12.60 -8.13
CA ILE A 187 -26.55 11.73 -7.83
C ILE A 187 -25.26 12.56 -7.78
N ALA A 188 -25.08 13.54 -8.68
CA ALA A 188 -23.96 14.47 -8.66
C ALA A 188 -23.86 15.23 -7.33
N ALA A 189 -24.98 15.73 -6.80
CA ALA A 189 -25.04 16.40 -5.50
C ALA A 189 -24.52 15.49 -4.37
N GLN A 190 -24.97 14.23 -4.35
CA GLN A 190 -24.53 13.25 -3.36
C GLN A 190 -23.05 12.88 -3.53
N HIS A 191 -22.57 12.78 -4.77
CA HIS A 191 -21.17 12.52 -5.08
C HIS A 191 -20.27 13.67 -4.61
N VAL A 192 -20.66 14.93 -4.86
CA VAL A 192 -19.90 16.09 -4.37
C VAL A 192 -19.90 16.15 -2.84
N LYS A 193 -21.04 15.86 -2.19
CA LYS A 193 -21.10 15.74 -0.73
C LYS A 193 -20.17 14.64 -0.19
N TRP A 194 -20.10 13.50 -0.87
CA TRP A 194 -19.20 12.41 -0.52
C TRP A 194 -17.72 12.81 -0.68
N LEU A 195 -17.36 13.47 -1.79
CA LEU A 195 -16.01 14.04 -2.00
C LEU A 195 -15.67 15.08 -0.93
N GLY A 196 -16.64 15.90 -0.54
CA GLY A 196 -16.50 16.92 0.49
C GLY A 196 -16.37 16.37 1.90
N ALA A 197 -16.57 15.08 2.15
CA ALA A 197 -16.50 14.54 3.51
C ALA A 197 -15.06 14.57 4.08
N SER A 198 -14.05 14.47 3.20
CA SER A 198 -12.63 14.53 3.56
C SER A 198 -11.99 15.90 3.30
N ILE A 199 -12.76 16.86 2.77
CA ILE A 199 -12.31 18.20 2.40
C ILE A 199 -13.02 19.21 3.31
N ARG A 200 -12.32 20.25 3.79
CA ARG A 200 -13.00 21.27 4.58
C ARG A 200 -14.03 22.01 3.71
N PRO A 201 -15.20 22.40 4.25
CA PRO A 201 -16.21 23.11 3.49
C PRO A 201 -15.69 24.40 2.82
N ASP A 202 -14.75 25.09 3.45
CA ASP A 202 -14.10 26.31 2.94
C ASP A 202 -13.03 26.04 1.86
N GLU A 203 -12.64 24.77 1.64
CA GLU A 203 -11.68 24.35 0.62
C GLU A 203 -12.33 23.61 -0.57
N LEU A 204 -13.64 23.35 -0.51
CA LEU A 204 -14.38 22.63 -1.56
C LEU A 204 -14.83 23.61 -2.66
N SER A 205 -13.88 24.11 -3.45
CA SER A 205 -14.18 24.99 -4.58
C SER A 205 -14.64 24.22 -5.82
N LYS A 206 -15.33 24.94 -6.72
CA LYS A 206 -15.70 24.43 -8.05
C LYS A 206 -14.51 23.85 -8.81
N GLY A 207 -13.40 24.58 -8.87
CA GLY A 207 -12.17 24.13 -9.53
C GLY A 207 -11.61 22.84 -8.95
N LYS A 208 -11.67 22.66 -7.62
CA LYS A 208 -11.17 21.45 -6.94
C LYS A 208 -12.03 20.24 -7.26
N VAL A 209 -13.36 20.37 -7.17
CA VAL A 209 -14.30 19.29 -7.49
C VAL A 209 -14.14 18.85 -8.95
N LYS A 210 -14.08 19.81 -9.89
CA LYS A 210 -13.87 19.52 -11.32
C LYS A 210 -12.52 18.83 -11.57
N GLY A 211 -11.46 19.28 -10.90
CA GLY A 211 -10.13 18.66 -10.98
C GLY A 211 -10.12 17.19 -10.53
N ILE A 212 -10.85 16.86 -9.46
CA ILE A 212 -10.97 15.47 -8.97
C ILE A 212 -11.68 14.60 -10.00
N VAL A 213 -12.85 15.01 -10.47
CA VAL A 213 -13.64 14.16 -11.40
C VAL A 213 -13.05 14.09 -12.80
N GLN A 214 -12.21 15.05 -13.19
CA GLN A 214 -11.41 14.95 -14.42
C GLN A 214 -10.43 13.76 -14.36
N MET A 215 -9.88 13.43 -13.18
CA MET A 215 -9.02 12.25 -13.01
C MET A 215 -9.76 10.93 -13.28
N TYR A 216 -11.09 10.90 -13.14
CA TYR A 216 -11.87 9.70 -13.43
C TYR A 216 -11.81 9.34 -14.91
N VAL A 217 -11.55 10.32 -15.77
CA VAL A 217 -11.39 10.15 -17.22
C VAL A 217 -9.90 9.96 -17.57
N ASP A 218 -9.02 10.73 -16.96
CA ASP A 218 -7.59 10.78 -17.33
C ASP A 218 -6.79 9.55 -16.85
N ASP A 219 -7.29 8.84 -15.83
CA ASP A 219 -6.60 7.70 -15.23
C ASP A 219 -7.47 6.44 -15.28
N GLU A 220 -6.99 5.43 -16.01
CA GLU A 220 -7.67 4.15 -16.19
C GLU A 220 -8.02 3.43 -14.88
N ARG A 221 -7.24 3.65 -13.80
CA ARG A 221 -7.50 3.08 -12.48
C ARG A 221 -8.79 3.62 -11.87
N PHE A 222 -9.07 4.90 -12.07
CA PHE A 222 -10.29 5.55 -11.59
C PHE A 222 -11.45 5.33 -12.56
N ALA A 223 -11.18 5.36 -13.86
CA ALA A 223 -12.16 5.06 -14.91
C ALA A 223 -12.82 3.69 -14.71
N ALA A 224 -12.06 2.70 -14.24
CA ALA A 224 -12.55 1.34 -13.94
C ALA A 224 -13.77 1.30 -12.98
N ASN A 225 -13.95 2.31 -12.12
CA ASN A 225 -15.10 2.37 -11.21
C ASN A 225 -16.39 2.84 -11.89
N TYR A 226 -16.26 3.60 -12.98
CA TYR A 226 -17.38 4.27 -13.65
C TYR A 226 -17.64 3.73 -15.06
N ASN A 227 -16.80 2.84 -15.59
CA ASN A 227 -16.97 2.20 -16.89
C ASN A 227 -17.63 0.81 -16.84
N ARG A 228 -18.18 0.43 -15.68
CA ARG A 228 -18.73 -0.92 -15.40
C ARG A 228 -19.85 -1.34 -16.36
N VAL A 229 -20.71 -0.39 -16.74
CA VAL A 229 -21.84 -0.62 -17.65
C VAL A 229 -21.62 -0.05 -19.04
N SER A 230 -20.71 0.91 -19.19
CA SER A 230 -20.42 1.57 -20.47
C SER A 230 -19.02 2.19 -20.45
N PRO A 231 -18.21 2.03 -21.51
CA PRO A 231 -16.91 2.70 -21.65
C PRO A 231 -16.97 4.23 -21.53
N ALA A 232 -18.12 4.83 -21.84
CA ALA A 232 -18.35 6.28 -21.74
C ALA A 232 -18.77 6.75 -20.33
N GLY A 233 -18.93 5.82 -19.38
CA GLY A 233 -19.41 6.12 -18.04
C GLY A 233 -18.52 7.10 -17.23
N PRO A 234 -17.18 7.04 -17.29
CA PRO A 234 -16.33 8.02 -16.63
C PRO A 234 -16.57 9.45 -17.13
N GLN A 235 -16.71 9.64 -18.46
CA GLN A 235 -17.03 10.93 -19.05
C GLN A 235 -18.42 11.41 -18.61
N PHE A 236 -19.40 10.51 -18.57
CA PHE A 236 -20.75 10.82 -18.09
C PHE A 236 -20.74 11.36 -16.66
N VAL A 237 -20.07 10.67 -15.74
CA VAL A 237 -19.98 11.07 -14.32
C VAL A 237 -19.27 12.42 -14.18
N ARG A 238 -18.16 12.62 -14.91
CA ARG A 238 -17.46 13.92 -14.95
C ARG A 238 -18.42 15.03 -15.39
N ASP A 239 -19.13 14.84 -16.49
CA ASP A 239 -20.00 15.88 -17.08
C ASP A 239 -21.17 16.21 -16.16
N ALA A 240 -21.78 15.21 -15.53
CA ALA A 240 -22.85 15.41 -14.57
C ALA A 240 -22.38 16.22 -13.34
N VAL A 241 -21.20 15.89 -12.80
CA VAL A 241 -20.62 16.60 -11.66
C VAL A 241 -20.16 18.01 -12.05
N HIS A 242 -19.61 18.20 -13.27
CA HIS A 242 -19.27 19.52 -13.78
C HIS A 242 -20.50 20.43 -13.83
N HIS A 243 -21.59 19.93 -14.42
CA HIS A 243 -22.84 20.68 -14.52
C HIS A 243 -23.40 21.07 -13.15
N TRP A 244 -23.35 20.13 -12.19
CA TRP A 244 -23.78 20.40 -10.83
C TRP A 244 -22.90 21.47 -10.16
N ALA A 245 -21.58 21.31 -10.24
CA ALA A 245 -20.61 22.21 -9.64
C ALA A 245 -20.70 23.64 -10.21
N ASP A 246 -20.97 23.78 -11.51
CA ASP A 246 -21.14 25.08 -12.15
C ASP A 246 -22.31 25.89 -11.58
N GLN A 247 -23.35 25.21 -11.09
CA GLN A 247 -24.57 25.81 -10.56
C GLN A 247 -24.57 26.01 -9.05
N HIS A 248 -23.77 25.24 -8.31
CA HIS A 248 -23.89 25.14 -6.85
C HIS A 248 -22.61 25.48 -6.07
N LEU A 249 -21.47 25.62 -6.73
CA LEU A 249 -20.21 25.98 -6.09
C LEU A 249 -19.69 27.31 -6.63
N ASP A 250 -19.06 28.07 -5.74
CA ASP A 250 -18.33 29.29 -6.07
C ASP A 250 -16.85 28.96 -6.36
N ASP A 251 -16.15 29.91 -6.99
CA ASP A 251 -14.70 29.86 -7.19
C ASP A 251 -13.94 30.57 -6.06
#